data_AF-A0A540MZ10-F1
#
_entry.id   AF-A0A540MZ10-F1
#
_cell.length_a   1.000
_cell.length_b   1.000
_cell.length_c   1.000
_cell.angle_alpha   90.00
_cell.angle_beta   90.00
_cell.angle_gamma   90.00
#
_symmetry.space_group_name_H-M   'P 1'
#
loop_
_entity.id
_entity.type
_entity.pdbx_description
1 polymer ?
#
loop_
_entity_poly.entity_id
_entity_poly.type
_entity_poly.pdbx_seq_one_letter_code
_entity_poly.pdbx_strand_id
1 'polypeptide(L)'
;MNNVTGFFLLLLSLPICSSMADYRVTVFNDLAQNTNLNVHCQAAGVDPSTHSILFLQDFSWTININTTPVLSCDMSWASVKGHFDIFDAKRDATRCARNWCAWRVKQDGLYLFIEAHRRLELQFTWPH
;
A
#
# COMPACT_ATOMS: atom_id res chain seq x y z
N MET A 1 -33.53 -55.43 3.91
CA MET A 1 -33.57 -54.70 2.63
C MET A 1 -34.60 -53.60 2.79
N ASN A 2 -34.18 -52.33 2.70
CA ASN A 2 -34.90 -51.21 2.07
C ASN A 2 -34.23 -49.86 2.38
N ASN A 3 -33.38 -49.47 1.42
CA ASN A 3 -33.16 -48.15 0.83
C ASN A 3 -33.23 -46.90 1.72
N VAL A 4 -32.04 -46.43 2.10
CA VAL A 4 -31.82 -45.03 2.47
C VAL A 4 -31.68 -44.23 1.17
N THR A 5 -32.68 -43.44 0.82
CA THR A 5 -32.61 -42.46 -0.27
C THR A 5 -31.73 -41.29 0.16
N GLY A 6 -30.48 -41.29 -0.32
CA GLY A 6 -29.53 -40.19 -0.08
C GLY A 6 -29.94 -38.93 -0.86
N PHE A 7 -30.33 -37.88 -0.14
CA PHE A 7 -30.56 -36.55 -0.71
C PHE A 7 -29.21 -35.84 -0.81
N PHE A 8 -28.56 -35.93 -1.97
CA PHE A 8 -27.31 -35.23 -2.25
C PHE A 8 -27.62 -33.75 -2.52
N LEU A 9 -27.56 -32.92 -1.47
CA LEU A 9 -27.58 -31.46 -1.61
C LEU A 9 -26.31 -31.03 -2.34
N LEU A 10 -26.40 -30.87 -3.67
CA LEU A 10 -25.41 -30.15 -4.44
C LEU A 10 -25.46 -28.67 -4.01
N LEU A 11 -24.67 -28.36 -2.98
CA LEU A 11 -24.24 -27.00 -2.70
C LEU A 11 -23.47 -26.53 -3.94
N LEU A 12 -24.14 -25.85 -4.87
CA LEU A 12 -23.44 -25.02 -5.85
C LEU A 12 -22.65 -24.01 -5.03
N SER A 13 -21.37 -24.32 -4.80
CA SER A 13 -20.42 -23.34 -4.31
C SER A 13 -20.41 -22.23 -5.35
N LEU A 14 -21.10 -21.12 -5.05
CA LEU A 14 -20.81 -19.86 -5.71
C LEU A 14 -19.30 -19.77 -5.76
N PRO A 15 -18.67 -19.60 -6.93
CA PRO A 15 -17.25 -19.33 -6.95
C PRO A 15 -17.10 -18.12 -6.04
N ILE A 16 -16.37 -18.30 -4.93
CA ILE A 16 -15.95 -17.18 -4.12
C ILE A 16 -15.18 -16.36 -5.15
N CYS A 17 -15.79 -15.27 -5.63
CA CYS A 17 -15.07 -14.23 -6.30
C CYS A 17 -14.10 -13.78 -5.23
N SER A 18 -12.91 -14.37 -5.24
CA SER A 18 -11.80 -13.95 -4.42
C SER A 18 -11.63 -12.50 -4.82
N SER A 19 -12.21 -11.59 -4.02
CA SER A 19 -12.10 -10.18 -4.26
C SER A 19 -10.61 -9.95 -4.38
N MET A 20 -10.19 -9.56 -5.58
CA MET A 20 -8.86 -9.07 -5.85
C MET A 20 -8.47 -8.19 -4.67
N ALA A 21 -7.46 -8.60 -3.90
CA ALA A 21 -7.10 -7.91 -2.67
C ALA A 21 -6.34 -6.64 -3.07
N ASP A 22 -7.08 -5.67 -3.57
CA ASP A 22 -6.56 -4.38 -3.96
C ASP A 22 -6.21 -3.60 -2.70
N TYR A 23 -5.00 -3.04 -2.67
CA TYR A 23 -4.55 -2.17 -1.60
C TYR A 23 -4.51 -0.74 -2.10
N ARG A 24 -5.03 0.17 -1.29
CA ARG A 24 -4.83 1.60 -1.47
C ARG A 24 -3.57 2.00 -0.71
N VAL A 25 -2.57 2.51 -1.42
CA VAL A 25 -1.34 3.06 -0.80
C VAL A 25 -1.41 4.57 -0.93
N THR A 26 -1.43 5.27 0.20
CA THR A 26 -1.52 6.74 0.26
C THR A 26 -0.23 7.31 0.81
N VAL A 27 0.31 8.33 0.18
CA VAL A 27 1.46 9.11 0.67
C VAL A 27 1.00 10.53 0.95
N PHE A 28 1.06 10.95 2.21
CA PHE A 28 0.78 12.30 2.66
C PHE A 28 2.09 13.06 2.94
N ASN A 29 2.24 14.25 2.36
CA ASN A 29 3.41 15.10 2.55
C ASN A 29 3.27 15.99 3.80
N ASP A 30 4.05 15.69 4.83
CA ASP A 30 4.16 16.41 6.11
C ASP A 30 5.62 16.88 6.35
N LEU A 31 6.30 17.33 5.30
CA LEU A 31 7.70 17.78 5.37
C LEU A 31 7.83 19.14 6.07
N ALA A 32 7.48 20.20 5.36
CA ALA A 32 7.47 21.58 5.85
C ALA A 32 6.67 22.44 4.87
N GLN A 33 6.26 23.63 5.33
CA GLN A 33 5.59 24.60 4.48
C GLN A 33 6.41 24.88 3.21
N ASN A 34 5.72 24.97 2.06
CA ASN A 34 6.32 25.19 0.74
C ASN A 34 7.34 24.13 0.30
N THR A 35 7.33 22.93 0.91
CA THR A 35 8.20 21.82 0.50
C THR A 35 7.38 20.78 -0.25
N ASN A 36 7.70 20.59 -1.52
CA ASN A 36 7.07 19.54 -2.34
C ASN A 36 7.85 18.23 -2.19
N LEU A 37 7.09 17.14 -2.10
CA LEU A 37 7.62 15.79 -2.19
C LEU A 37 7.45 15.31 -3.62
N ASN A 38 8.54 15.05 -4.33
CA ASN A 38 8.50 14.40 -5.62
C ASN A 38 8.57 12.89 -5.40
N VAL A 39 7.61 12.18 -5.98
CA VAL A 39 7.47 10.73 -5.86
C VAL A 39 7.40 10.14 -7.26
N HIS A 40 8.30 9.21 -7.55
CA HIS A 40 8.28 8.39 -8.75
C HIS A 40 8.14 6.93 -8.33
N CYS A 41 6.97 6.34 -8.58
CA CYS A 41 6.70 4.97 -8.19
C CYS A 41 6.66 4.03 -9.39
N GLN A 42 7.17 2.82 -9.17
CA GLN A 42 7.19 1.72 -10.11
C GLN A 42 6.65 0.47 -9.42
N ALA A 43 5.88 -0.28 -10.17
CA ALA A 43 5.30 -1.52 -9.73
C ALA A 43 5.32 -2.47 -10.93
N ALA A 44 5.66 -3.74 -10.74
CA ALA A 44 5.69 -4.70 -11.85
C ALA A 44 4.32 -4.73 -12.57
N GLY A 45 4.31 -4.43 -13.87
CA GLY A 45 3.09 -4.42 -14.70
C GLY A 45 2.25 -3.14 -14.63
N VAL A 46 2.74 -2.05 -14.03
CA VAL A 46 2.08 -0.74 -13.98
C VAL A 46 2.97 0.32 -14.62
N ASP A 47 2.36 1.21 -15.41
CA ASP A 47 3.08 2.35 -15.99
C ASP A 47 3.67 3.22 -14.88
N PRO A 48 4.99 3.53 -14.93
CA PRO A 48 5.62 4.40 -13.96
C PRO A 48 4.89 5.74 -13.87
N SER A 49 4.61 6.18 -12.66
CA SER A 49 3.92 7.45 -12.41
C SER A 49 4.79 8.39 -11.57
N THR A 50 4.82 9.67 -11.96
CA THR A 50 5.55 10.72 -11.25
C THR A 50 4.58 11.76 -10.75
N HIS A 51 4.64 12.06 -9.46
CA HIS A 51 3.78 13.04 -8.80
C HIS A 51 4.61 14.01 -7.96
N SER A 52 4.23 15.29 -7.98
CA SER A 52 4.72 16.29 -7.03
C SER A 52 3.60 16.57 -6.03
N ILE A 53 3.77 16.10 -4.79
CA ILE A 53 2.78 16.21 -3.72
C ILE A 53 3.10 17.47 -2.91
N LEU A 54 2.17 18.44 -2.93
CA LEU A 54 2.32 19.69 -2.19
C LEU A 54 2.26 19.45 -0.67
N PHE A 55 2.75 20.42 0.10
CA PHE A 55 2.65 20.37 1.57
C PHE A 55 1.20 20.21 2.03
N LEU A 56 0.97 19.28 2.96
CA LEU A 56 -0.36 18.90 3.48
C LEU A 56 -1.34 18.39 2.41
N GLN A 57 -0.83 17.80 1.34
CA GLN A 57 -1.61 17.06 0.35
C GLN A 57 -1.19 15.59 0.34
N ASP A 58 -2.04 14.73 -0.23
CA ASP A 58 -1.76 13.32 -0.45
C ASP A 58 -1.90 12.91 -1.91
N PHE A 59 -1.27 11.78 -2.23
CA PHE A 59 -1.51 11.04 -3.47
C PHE A 59 -1.71 9.57 -3.14
N SER A 60 -2.51 8.87 -3.95
CA SER A 60 -2.78 7.45 -3.72
C SER A 60 -2.74 6.62 -4.99
N TRP A 61 -2.25 5.39 -4.84
CA TRP A 61 -2.30 4.34 -5.84
C TRP A 61 -3.22 3.22 -5.36
N THR A 62 -3.84 2.52 -6.30
CA THR A 62 -4.47 1.22 -6.05
C THR A 62 -3.59 0.17 -6.69
N ILE A 63 -3.15 -0.80 -5.89
CA ILE A 63 -2.28 -1.89 -6.33
C ILE A 63 -3.02 -3.23 -6.17
N ASN A 64 -2.87 -4.10 -7.16
CA ASN A 64 -3.41 -5.44 -7.11
C ASN A 64 -2.30 -6.42 -6.72
N ILE A 65 -2.41 -7.05 -5.55
CA ILE A 65 -1.34 -7.91 -5.03
C ILE A 65 -1.15 -9.22 -5.81
N ASN A 66 -2.14 -9.64 -6.59
CA ASN A 66 -2.04 -10.87 -7.40
C ASN A 66 -1.17 -10.65 -8.65
N THR A 67 -1.08 -9.42 -9.15
CA THR A 67 -0.24 -9.05 -10.29
C THR A 67 1.05 -8.38 -9.86
N THR A 68 0.98 -7.58 -8.79
CA THR A 68 2.02 -6.63 -8.42
C THR A 68 2.23 -6.66 -6.91
N PRO A 69 3.15 -7.51 -6.41
CA PRO A 69 3.30 -7.72 -4.97
C PRO A 69 4.07 -6.60 -4.27
N VAL A 70 4.75 -5.72 -5.02
CA VAL A 70 5.63 -4.67 -4.48
C VAL A 70 5.39 -3.35 -5.22
N LEU A 71 5.35 -2.25 -4.46
CA LEU A 71 5.36 -0.87 -4.96
C LEU A 71 6.63 -0.18 -4.43
N SER A 72 7.56 0.12 -5.34
CA SER A 72 8.84 0.75 -5.04
C SER A 72 8.83 2.18 -5.56
N CYS A 73 9.34 3.12 -4.78
CA CYS A 73 9.31 4.53 -5.15
C CYS A 73 10.62 5.23 -4.86
N ASP A 74 11.09 6.01 -5.83
CA ASP A 74 12.08 7.05 -5.62
C ASP A 74 11.37 8.30 -5.13
N MET A 75 11.80 8.80 -3.97
CA MET A 75 11.24 10.01 -3.37
C MET A 75 12.33 11.04 -3.16
N SER A 76 11.98 12.31 -3.33
CA SER A 76 12.90 13.41 -3.10
C SER A 76 12.22 14.70 -2.67
N TRP A 77 12.93 15.48 -1.85
CA TRP A 77 12.57 16.83 -1.45
C TRP A 77 13.83 17.63 -1.20
N ALA A 78 13.88 18.88 -1.67
CA ALA A 78 15.10 19.69 -1.68
C ALA A 78 16.32 18.91 -2.24
N SER A 79 17.37 18.71 -1.44
CA SER A 79 18.55 17.91 -1.79
C SER A 79 18.50 16.45 -1.33
N VAL A 80 17.46 16.06 -0.58
CA VAL A 80 17.31 14.72 0.01
C VAL A 80 16.62 13.80 -1.00
N LYS A 81 17.15 12.58 -1.15
CA LYS A 81 16.62 11.56 -2.06
C LYS A 81 16.71 10.18 -1.41
N GLY A 82 15.75 9.31 -1.69
CA GLY A 82 15.78 7.94 -1.22
C GLY A 82 14.90 7.02 -2.07
N HIS A 83 15.20 5.72 -1.99
CA HIS A 83 14.45 4.66 -2.65
C HIS A 83 13.76 3.80 -1.59
N PHE A 84 12.46 3.57 -1.73
CA PHE A 84 11.66 2.92 -0.71
C PHE A 84 10.64 1.95 -1.31
N ASP A 85 10.62 0.72 -0.80
CA ASP A 85 9.51 -0.21 -1.00
C ASP A 85 8.38 0.18 -0.06
N ILE A 86 7.51 1.09 -0.50
CA ILE A 86 6.39 1.60 0.30
C ILE A 86 5.22 0.63 0.39
N PHE A 87 5.26 -0.46 -0.37
CA PHE A 87 4.39 -1.61 -0.17
C PHE A 87 5.10 -2.90 -0.56
N ASP A 88 5.00 -3.91 0.29
CA ASP A 88 5.31 -5.30 -0.03
C ASP A 88 4.20 -6.18 0.54
N ALA A 89 3.52 -6.98 -0.29
CA ALA A 89 2.38 -7.80 0.13
C ALA A 89 2.72 -8.79 1.25
N LYS A 90 3.93 -9.36 1.28
CA LYS A 90 4.35 -10.27 2.35
C LYS A 90 4.58 -9.53 3.67
N ARG A 91 5.11 -8.31 3.59
CA ARG A 91 5.37 -7.47 4.75
C ARG A 91 4.11 -6.79 5.28
N ASP A 92 3.30 -6.19 4.41
CA ASP A 92 2.33 -5.15 4.77
C ASP A 92 0.87 -5.56 4.75
N ALA A 93 0.51 -6.68 4.10
CA ALA A 93 -0.89 -7.10 3.96
C ALA A 93 -1.62 -7.25 5.32
N THR A 94 -0.90 -7.54 6.38
CA THR A 94 -1.44 -7.68 7.75
C THR A 94 -1.21 -6.45 8.63
N ARG A 95 -0.43 -5.47 8.17
CA ARG A 95 -0.02 -4.28 8.94
C ARG A 95 -0.89 -3.07 8.62
N CYS A 96 -1.35 -2.99 7.38
CA CYS A 96 -2.18 -1.90 6.88
C CYS A 96 -3.64 -1.99 7.35
N ALA A 97 -4.31 -0.85 7.39
CA ALA A 97 -5.66 -0.70 7.89
C ALA A 97 -6.69 -1.10 6.83
N ARG A 98 -7.26 -2.31 6.88
CA ARG A 98 -8.32 -2.75 5.94
C ARG A 98 -7.94 -2.53 4.47
N ASN A 99 -6.78 -3.05 4.06
CA ASN A 99 -6.18 -2.84 2.73
C ASN A 99 -5.82 -1.38 2.40
N TRP A 100 -5.71 -0.51 3.40
CA TRP A 100 -5.23 0.86 3.22
C TRP A 100 -3.92 1.09 3.98
N CYS A 101 -2.86 1.34 3.22
CA CYS A 101 -1.54 1.68 3.74
C CYS A 101 -1.36 3.19 3.70
N ALA A 102 -1.44 3.83 4.86
CA ALA A 102 -1.32 5.28 4.99
C ALA A 102 0.10 5.66 5.42
N TRP A 103 0.83 6.29 4.51
CA TRP A 103 2.16 6.83 4.74
C TRP A 103 2.12 8.32 5.03
N ARG A 104 2.91 8.75 6.00
CA ARG A 104 3.18 10.16 6.30
C ARG A 104 4.67 10.41 6.14
N VAL A 105 5.04 11.31 5.25
CA VAL A 105 6.43 11.64 4.94
C VAL A 105 6.84 12.89 5.69
N LYS A 106 7.91 12.80 6.47
CA LYS A 106 8.47 13.86 7.31
C LYS A 106 9.94 14.08 7.00
N GLN A 107 10.53 15.12 7.60
CA GLN A 107 11.93 15.50 7.34
C GLN A 107 12.94 14.43 7.77
N ASP A 108 12.60 13.60 8.76
CA ASP A 108 13.43 12.52 9.28
C ASP A 108 13.18 11.17 8.57
N GLY A 109 12.00 10.98 7.98
CA GLY A 109 11.71 9.76 7.23
C GLY A 109 10.23 9.51 6.93
N LEU A 110 9.93 8.26 6.60
CA LEU A 110 8.61 7.79 6.20
C LEU A 110 7.97 6.98 7.31
N TYR A 111 6.77 7.39 7.71
CA TYR A 111 5.98 6.75 8.76
C TYR A 111 4.80 6.00 8.16
N LEU A 112 4.63 4.73 8.52
CA LEU A 112 3.45 3.94 8.18
C LEU A 112 2.47 3.94 9.36
N PHE A 113 1.18 4.09 9.09
CA PHE A 113 0.15 3.83 10.09
C PHE A 113 -0.02 2.32 10.28
N ILE A 114 0.32 1.83 11.47
CA ILE A 114 0.20 0.41 11.84
C ILE A 114 -1.13 0.18 12.54
N GLU A 115 -2.05 -0.52 11.88
CA GLU A 115 -3.43 -0.76 12.36
C GLU A 115 -3.44 -1.39 13.76
N ALA A 116 -2.60 -2.41 13.97
CA ALA A 116 -2.52 -3.15 15.23
C ALA A 116 -2.14 -2.25 16.42
N HIS A 117 -1.34 -1.21 16.19
CA HIS A 117 -0.85 -0.30 17.23
C HIS A 117 -1.60 1.04 17.25
N ARG A 118 -2.45 1.29 16.25
CA ARG A 118 -3.22 2.53 16.06
C ARG A 118 -2.34 3.79 16.09
N ARG A 119 -1.15 3.73 15.50
CA ARG A 119 -0.20 4.85 15.48
C ARG A 119 0.69 4.83 14.24
N LEU A 120 1.29 5.99 13.97
CA LEU A 120 2.34 6.14 12.97
C LEU A 120 3.68 5.64 13.53
N GLU A 121 4.38 4.83 12.76
CA GLU A 121 5.70 4.29 13.13
C GLU A 121 6.69 4.55 12.00
N LEU A 122 7.87 5.09 12.34
CA LEU A 122 8.97 5.32 11.40
C LEU A 122 9.42 3.97 10.83
N GLN A 123 9.35 3.83 9.51
CA GLN A 123 9.78 2.61 8.81
C GLN A 123 11.09 2.81 8.07
N PHE A 124 11.28 4.00 7.52
CA PHE A 124 12.46 4.34 6.75
C PHE A 124 12.96 5.72 7.16
N THR A 125 14.24 5.84 7.45
CA THR A 125 14.94 7.12 7.53
C THR A 125 15.37 7.55 6.14
N TRP A 126 15.49 8.85 5.92
CA TRP A 126 16.14 9.33 4.70
C TRP A 126 17.62 8.89 4.67
N PRO A 127 18.16 8.52 3.50
CA PRO A 127 19.60 8.32 3.34
C PRO A 127 20.37 9.62 3.61
N HIS A 128 21.55 9.48 4.22
CA HIS A 128 22.50 10.57 4.46
C HIS A 128 23.54 10.68 3.35
#